data_AF-A0A3R7HWE4-F1
#
_entry.id   AF-A0A3R7HWE4-F1
#
_cell.length_a   1.000
_cell.length_b   1.000
_cell.length_c   1.000
_cell.angle_alpha   90.00
_cell.angle_beta   90.00
_cell.angle_gamma   90.00
#
_symmetry.space_group_name_H-M   'P 1'
#
loop_
_entity.id
_entity.type
_entity.pdbx_description
1 polymer ?
#
loop_
_entity_poly.entity_id
_entity_poly.type
_entity_poly.pdbx_seq_one_letter_code
_entity_poly.pdbx_strand_id
1 'polypeptide(L)'
;MSDERLFSLRNRWFTVSVGVTAGLFAFAFVVGFVWLPSVQRDTQFQGIWNAICSAAGVPRKWLVDEPVEPTWQVSTVPVTPQLLSDETPLSVGRGATLALRCTMCHGERGISQANSPNLAGQYVVVTYKQLRDFANGARQNAVMSPMVHSLSDQDMRDLAAYYASLPRWEPKQHVGSSQAPDVVAHGAPLRNIPACATCHGGIDSKVGSPWLDGLPAAYTKAQLQAFAEGSRRNDISGQMRNVARNMTSTEIAEAASWYASPTR
;
A
#
# COMPACT_ATOMS: atom_id res chain seq x y z
N MET A 1 -27.91 -18.12 70.69
CA MET A 1 -27.80 -17.06 69.68
C MET A 1 -28.82 -17.40 68.61
N SER A 2 -29.94 -16.68 68.59
CA SER A 2 -31.08 -17.01 67.75
C SER A 2 -30.75 -16.63 66.29
N ASP A 3 -30.59 -17.64 65.44
CA ASP A 3 -30.62 -17.50 63.97
C ASP A 3 -32.04 -17.14 63.53
N GLU A 4 -32.49 -15.93 63.87
CA GLU A 4 -33.66 -15.35 63.24
C GLU A 4 -33.33 -15.08 61.78
N ARG A 5 -33.72 -16.07 60.97
CA ARG A 5 -33.57 -16.20 59.52
C ARG A 5 -33.56 -14.84 58.81
N LEU A 6 -32.36 -14.34 58.52
CA LEU A 6 -32.11 -13.13 57.75
C LEU A 6 -32.86 -13.13 56.40
N PHE A 7 -33.14 -14.31 55.85
CA PHE A 7 -33.91 -14.55 54.62
C PHE A 7 -35.36 -14.94 54.92
N SER A 8 -36.10 -14.08 55.63
CA SER A 8 -37.51 -14.31 55.96
C SER A 8 -38.40 -13.24 55.35
N LEU A 9 -39.51 -13.65 54.73
CA LEU A 9 -40.56 -12.73 54.24
C LEU A 9 -41.24 -11.94 55.39
N ARG A 10 -41.01 -12.31 56.66
CA ARG A 10 -41.42 -11.52 57.83
C ARG A 10 -40.44 -10.40 58.18
N ASN A 11 -39.19 -10.45 57.70
CA ASN A 11 -38.22 -9.40 57.94
C ASN A 11 -38.48 -8.23 56.98
N ARG A 12 -38.84 -7.07 57.54
CA ARG A 12 -39.12 -5.84 56.78
C ARG A 12 -37.92 -5.38 55.95
N TRP A 13 -36.70 -5.52 56.47
CA TRP A 13 -35.50 -5.10 55.73
C TRP A 13 -35.20 -6.01 54.55
N PHE A 14 -35.39 -7.32 54.70
CA PHE A 14 -35.24 -8.28 53.62
C PHE A 14 -36.30 -8.07 52.52
N THR A 15 -37.56 -7.92 52.91
CA THR A 15 -38.66 -7.69 51.95
C THR A 15 -38.52 -6.37 51.20
N VAL A 16 -38.09 -5.29 51.87
CA VAL A 16 -37.82 -4.01 51.22
C VAL A 16 -36.63 -4.12 50.26
N SER A 17 -35.53 -4.75 50.66
CA SER A 17 -34.34 -4.90 49.80
C SER A 17 -34.63 -5.74 48.54
N VAL A 18 -35.32 -6.87 48.71
CA VAL A 18 -35.76 -7.72 47.58
C VAL A 18 -36.75 -6.96 46.69
N GLY A 19 -37.69 -6.22 47.28
CA GLY A 19 -38.66 -5.42 46.55
C GLY A 19 -38.00 -4.32 45.72
N VAL A 20 -37.04 -3.59 46.28
CA VAL A 20 -36.27 -2.55 45.57
C VAL A 20 -35.45 -3.14 44.44
N THR A 21 -34.77 -4.26 44.69
CA THR A 21 -33.96 -4.94 43.67
C THR A 21 -34.83 -5.45 42.51
N ALA A 22 -35.97 -6.08 42.82
CA ALA A 22 -36.93 -6.51 41.82
C ALA A 22 -37.53 -5.34 41.04
N GLY A 23 -37.81 -4.23 41.72
CA GLY A 23 -38.31 -2.99 41.11
C GLY A 23 -37.31 -2.37 40.13
N LEU A 24 -36.03 -2.27 40.54
CA LEU A 24 -34.95 -1.78 39.66
C LEU A 24 -34.76 -2.69 38.44
N PHE A 25 -34.80 -4.01 38.63
CA PHE A 25 -34.72 -4.96 37.53
C PHE A 25 -35.89 -4.82 36.56
N ALA A 26 -37.12 -4.72 37.07
CA ALA A 26 -38.31 -4.53 36.24
C ALA A 26 -38.26 -3.19 35.49
N PHE A 27 -37.81 -2.11 36.14
CA PHE A 27 -37.64 -0.81 35.50
C PHE A 27 -36.59 -0.86 34.37
N ALA A 28 -35.41 -1.42 34.63
CA ALA A 28 -34.37 -1.58 33.62
C ALA A 28 -34.85 -2.44 32.44
N PHE A 29 -35.60 -3.50 32.71
CA PHE A 29 -36.21 -4.35 31.69
C PHE A 29 -37.21 -3.59 30.82
N VAL A 30 -38.13 -2.84 31.43
CA VAL A 30 -39.12 -2.03 30.68
C VAL A 30 -38.43 -0.95 29.86
N VAL A 31 -37.44 -0.25 30.41
CA VAL A 31 -36.68 0.77 29.68
C VAL A 31 -35.94 0.16 28.49
N GLY A 32 -35.24 -0.97 28.70
CA GLY A 32 -34.42 -1.65 27.70
C GLY A 32 -35.22 -2.34 26.59
N PHE A 33 -36.27 -3.07 26.95
CA PHE A 33 -36.98 -3.97 26.03
C PHE A 33 -38.35 -3.46 25.56
N VAL A 34 -38.91 -2.43 26.20
CA VAL A 34 -40.21 -1.87 25.81
C VAL A 34 -40.08 -0.42 25.36
N TRP A 35 -39.47 0.45 26.16
CA TRP A 35 -39.43 1.89 25.87
C TRP A 35 -38.42 2.26 24.79
N LEU A 36 -37.14 1.86 24.94
CA LEU A 36 -36.10 2.16 23.94
C LEU A 36 -36.47 1.67 22.52
N PRO A 37 -36.97 0.43 22.32
CA PRO A 37 -37.41 -0.03 20.99
C PRO A 37 -38.65 0.69 20.45
N SER A 38 -39.56 1.12 21.34
CA SER A 38 -40.79 1.84 20.95
C SER A 38 -40.49 3.27 20.48
N VAL A 39 -39.46 3.91 21.04
CA VAL A 39 -39.01 5.26 20.70
C VAL A 39 -38.03 5.24 19.52
N GLN A 40 -37.17 4.23 19.41
CA GLN A 40 -36.23 4.04 18.30
C GLN A 40 -36.79 3.09 17.23
N ARG A 41 -37.84 3.52 16.52
CA ARG A 41 -38.50 2.75 15.45
C ARG A 41 -37.73 2.74 14.13
N ASP A 42 -36.41 2.73 14.16
CA ASP A 42 -35.62 2.59 12.95
C ASP A 42 -35.74 1.14 12.45
N THR A 43 -35.95 0.98 11.14
CA THR A 43 -36.17 -0.28 10.41
C THR A 43 -35.01 -1.28 10.46
N GLN A 44 -34.08 -1.11 11.40
CA GLN A 44 -32.73 -1.67 11.47
C GLN A 44 -32.61 -2.91 12.38
N PHE A 45 -33.71 -3.41 12.94
CA PHE A 45 -33.75 -4.56 13.87
C PHE A 45 -34.43 -5.81 13.27
N GLN A 46 -34.14 -6.13 12.00
CA GLN A 46 -34.45 -7.46 11.46
C GLN A 46 -33.42 -8.47 12.02
N GLY A 47 -33.82 -9.22 13.05
CA GLY A 47 -33.09 -10.39 13.58
C GLY A 47 -32.45 -10.20 14.95
N ILE A 48 -32.60 -11.22 15.81
CA ILE A 48 -32.08 -11.28 17.19
C ILE A 48 -30.56 -11.12 17.23
N TRP A 49 -29.85 -11.70 16.26
CA TRP A 49 -28.39 -11.65 16.17
C TRP A 49 -27.85 -10.23 15.96
N ASN A 50 -28.55 -9.44 15.15
CA ASN A 50 -28.18 -8.06 14.85
C ASN A 50 -28.31 -7.13 16.07
N ALA A 51 -29.29 -7.39 16.93
CA ALA A 51 -29.47 -6.67 18.20
C ALA A 51 -28.36 -7.01 19.21
N ILE A 52 -27.93 -8.28 19.28
CA ILE A 52 -26.82 -8.72 20.14
C ILE A 52 -25.51 -8.05 19.72
N CYS A 53 -25.18 -8.06 18.43
CA CYS A 53 -23.94 -7.45 17.92
C CYS A 53 -23.89 -5.93 18.12
N SER A 54 -25.01 -5.21 17.98
CA SER A 54 -25.03 -3.77 18.26
C SER A 54 -24.92 -3.47 19.75
N ALA A 55 -25.53 -4.29 20.61
CA ALA A 55 -25.41 -4.15 22.07
C ALA A 55 -23.98 -4.39 22.57
N ALA A 56 -23.21 -5.23 21.87
CA ALA A 56 -21.78 -5.47 22.14
C ALA A 56 -20.85 -4.35 21.62
N GLY A 57 -21.40 -3.25 21.09
CA GLY A 57 -20.62 -2.09 20.64
C GLY A 57 -19.93 -2.27 19.28
N VAL A 58 -20.31 -3.29 18.49
CA VAL A 58 -19.77 -3.48 17.14
C VAL A 58 -20.53 -2.58 16.16
N PRO A 59 -19.88 -1.56 15.54
CA PRO A 59 -20.56 -0.74 14.54
C PRO A 59 -20.93 -1.61 13.32
N ARG A 60 -22.19 -1.56 12.87
CA ARG A 60 -22.64 -2.36 11.70
C ARG A 60 -22.23 -1.78 10.34
N LYS A 61 -21.85 -0.50 10.25
CA LYS A 61 -21.35 0.13 9.01
C LYS A 61 -19.84 0.32 9.07
N TRP A 62 -19.09 -0.76 8.82
CA TRP A 62 -17.65 -0.66 8.57
C TRP A 62 -17.33 -0.14 7.17
N LEU A 63 -18.26 -0.34 6.23
CA LEU A 63 -18.12 0.04 4.84
C LEU A 63 -19.12 1.15 4.55
N VAL A 64 -18.60 2.30 4.11
CA VAL A 64 -19.39 3.26 3.36
C VAL A 64 -19.80 2.54 2.07
N ASP A 65 -21.10 2.42 1.81
CA ASP A 65 -21.63 1.63 0.68
C ASP A 65 -21.24 2.21 -0.69
N GLU A 66 -20.80 3.47 -0.75
CA GLU A 66 -20.27 4.11 -1.96
C GLU A 66 -18.74 4.14 -1.94
N PRO A 67 -18.07 3.43 -2.86
CA PRO A 67 -16.63 3.59 -3.08
C PRO A 67 -16.31 5.05 -3.41
N VAL A 68 -15.25 5.58 -2.80
CA VAL A 68 -14.72 6.88 -3.19
C VAL A 68 -14.09 6.75 -4.57
N GLU A 69 -14.78 7.23 -5.60
CA GLU A 69 -14.26 7.27 -6.96
C GLU A 69 -13.12 8.31 -7.05
N PRO A 70 -11.90 7.92 -7.46
CA PRO A 70 -10.80 8.85 -7.55
C PRO A 70 -11.03 9.84 -8.69
N THR A 71 -10.73 11.12 -8.46
CA THR A 71 -10.81 12.16 -9.51
C THR A 71 -9.66 12.08 -10.53
N TRP A 72 -8.82 11.05 -10.45
CA TRP A 72 -7.68 10.80 -11.33
C TRP A 72 -7.58 9.31 -11.68
N GLN A 73 -6.90 9.00 -12.78
CA GLN A 73 -6.64 7.61 -13.17
C GLN A 73 -5.70 6.95 -12.17
N VAL A 74 -6.15 5.86 -11.57
CA VAL A 74 -5.35 5.04 -10.64
C VAL A 74 -4.78 3.83 -11.36
N SER A 75 -3.69 3.29 -10.81
CA SER A 75 -3.13 2.03 -11.29
C SER A 75 -4.15 0.91 -11.11
N THR A 76 -4.59 0.28 -12.21
CA THR A 76 -5.52 -0.85 -12.19
C THR A 76 -4.83 -2.20 -12.15
N VAL A 77 -3.50 -2.24 -12.14
CA VAL A 77 -2.72 -3.49 -12.14
C VAL A 77 -2.78 -4.15 -10.76
N PRO A 78 -3.44 -5.32 -10.62
CA PRO A 78 -3.39 -6.07 -9.38
C PRO A 78 -2.04 -6.79 -9.30
N VAL A 79 -1.31 -6.58 -8.20
CA VAL A 79 -0.05 -7.28 -7.95
C VAL A 79 -0.38 -8.63 -7.31
N THR A 80 -0.57 -9.65 -8.15
CA THR A 80 -0.89 -11.03 -7.73
C THR A 80 0.28 -11.97 -8.05
N PRO A 81 0.39 -13.13 -7.36
CA PRO A 81 1.38 -14.15 -7.71
C PRO A 81 1.26 -14.64 -9.16
N GLN A 82 0.05 -14.67 -9.72
CA GLN A 82 -0.20 -15.07 -11.11
C GLN A 82 0.40 -14.08 -12.12
N LEU A 83 0.54 -12.80 -11.75
CA LEU A 83 1.22 -11.82 -12.61
C LEU A 83 2.71 -12.18 -12.81
N LEU A 84 3.27 -13.01 -11.92
CA LEU A 84 4.68 -13.41 -11.90
C LEU A 84 4.94 -14.80 -12.50
N SER A 85 3.91 -15.55 -12.93
CA SER A 85 4.03 -16.98 -13.27
C SER A 85 4.19 -17.31 -14.76
N ASP A 86 4.06 -16.34 -15.66
CA ASP A 86 3.92 -16.60 -17.10
C ASP A 86 5.22 -16.38 -17.91
N GLU A 87 6.36 -16.28 -17.23
CA GLU A 87 7.65 -16.04 -17.87
C GLU A 87 8.18 -17.30 -18.56
N THR A 88 8.26 -17.26 -19.89
CA THR A 88 8.85 -18.33 -20.70
C THR A 88 10.05 -17.82 -21.50
N PRO A 89 11.00 -18.68 -21.92
CA PRO A 89 12.09 -18.28 -22.81
C PRO A 89 11.62 -17.61 -24.11
N LEU A 90 10.45 -18.04 -24.63
CA LEU A 90 9.81 -17.40 -25.78
C LEU A 90 9.40 -15.95 -25.49
N SER A 91 8.91 -15.67 -24.28
CA SER A 91 8.52 -14.32 -23.85
C SER A 91 9.74 -13.40 -23.73
N VAL A 92 10.86 -13.91 -23.21
CA VAL A 92 12.14 -13.18 -23.17
C VAL A 92 12.62 -12.84 -24.58
N GLY A 93 12.55 -13.79 -25.53
CA GLY A 93 12.97 -13.55 -26.93
C GLY A 93 12.11 -12.51 -27.67
N ARG A 94 10.78 -12.58 -27.52
CA ARG A 94 9.86 -11.56 -28.06
C ARG A 94 10.11 -10.20 -27.43
N GLY A 95 10.27 -10.17 -26.10
CA GLY A 95 10.60 -8.96 -25.34
C GLY A 95 11.90 -8.31 -25.80
N ALA A 96 12.94 -9.10 -26.06
CA ALA A 96 14.22 -8.62 -26.59
C ALA A 96 14.05 -7.90 -27.95
N THR A 97 13.19 -8.43 -28.81
CA THR A 97 12.90 -7.82 -30.13
C THR A 97 12.14 -6.51 -29.97
N LEU A 98 11.13 -6.47 -29.10
CA LEU A 98 10.36 -5.26 -28.79
C LEU A 98 11.26 -4.17 -28.16
N ALA A 99 12.18 -4.58 -27.28
CA ALA A 99 13.08 -3.70 -26.54
C ALA A 99 14.03 -2.91 -27.45
N LEU A 100 14.23 -3.31 -28.72
CA LEU A 100 15.00 -2.55 -29.71
C LEU A 100 14.52 -1.11 -29.87
N ARG A 101 13.22 -0.85 -29.63
CA ARG A 101 12.62 0.50 -29.67
C ARG A 101 12.90 1.33 -28.42
N CYS A 102 13.38 0.70 -27.36
CA CYS A 102 13.59 1.29 -26.04
C CYS A 102 15.07 1.62 -25.77
N THR A 103 15.99 1.00 -26.51
CA THR A 103 17.45 1.06 -26.28
C THR A 103 18.03 2.47 -26.41
N MET A 104 17.43 3.34 -27.23
CA MET A 104 17.89 4.72 -27.42
C MET A 104 17.90 5.52 -26.10
N CYS A 105 16.98 5.21 -25.18
CA CYS A 105 16.89 5.89 -23.89
C CYS A 105 17.33 4.98 -22.73
N HIS A 106 16.92 3.72 -22.73
CA HIS A 106 17.19 2.78 -21.64
C HIS A 106 18.49 1.98 -21.82
N GLY A 107 19.20 2.16 -22.93
CA GLY A 107 20.42 1.42 -23.26
C GLY A 107 20.14 0.05 -23.88
N GLU A 108 21.09 -0.44 -24.67
CA GLU A 108 21.01 -1.76 -25.34
C GLU A 108 20.85 -2.91 -24.35
N ARG A 109 21.52 -2.81 -23.20
CA ARG A 109 21.43 -3.78 -22.10
C ARG A 109 20.54 -3.33 -20.95
N GLY A 110 19.63 -2.38 -21.19
CA GLY A 110 18.78 -1.82 -20.13
C GLY A 110 19.51 -0.96 -19.10
N ILE A 111 20.74 -0.52 -19.40
CA ILE A 111 21.53 0.43 -18.61
C ILE A 111 21.63 1.75 -19.37
N SER A 112 20.96 2.78 -18.86
CA SER A 112 20.83 4.07 -19.51
C SER A 112 22.09 4.93 -19.37
N GLN A 113 22.41 5.66 -20.44
CA GLN A 113 23.36 6.78 -20.44
C GLN A 113 22.64 8.15 -20.59
N ALA A 114 21.31 8.13 -20.64
CA ALA A 114 20.46 9.28 -20.98
C ALA A 114 19.60 9.75 -19.79
N ASN A 115 20.03 9.49 -18.55
CA ASN A 115 19.27 9.74 -17.31
C ASN A 115 17.86 9.10 -17.29
N SER A 116 17.56 8.17 -18.19
CA SER A 116 16.38 7.32 -18.14
C SER A 116 16.61 6.20 -17.13
N PRO A 117 15.57 5.62 -16.51
CA PRO A 117 15.79 4.58 -15.53
C PRO A 117 16.47 3.36 -16.16
N ASN A 118 17.38 2.75 -15.40
CA ASN A 118 17.89 1.41 -15.71
C ASN A 118 16.74 0.41 -15.55
N LEU A 119 16.60 -0.47 -16.53
CA LEU A 119 15.59 -1.51 -16.58
C LEU A 119 16.20 -2.91 -16.37
N ALA A 120 17.50 -3.07 -16.59
CA ALA A 120 18.18 -4.34 -16.46
C ALA A 120 18.03 -4.93 -15.04
N GLY A 121 17.49 -6.15 -14.96
CA GLY A 121 17.28 -6.88 -13.72
C GLY A 121 16.23 -6.25 -12.79
N GLN A 122 15.46 -5.27 -13.27
CA GLN A 122 14.28 -4.78 -12.56
C GLN A 122 13.22 -5.89 -12.48
N TYR A 123 12.45 -5.91 -11.40
CA TYR A 123 11.42 -6.94 -11.21
C TYR A 123 10.33 -6.87 -12.29
N VAL A 124 9.91 -8.04 -12.79
CA VAL A 124 8.89 -8.14 -13.86
C VAL A 124 7.62 -7.38 -13.53
N VAL A 125 7.09 -7.56 -12.32
CA VAL A 125 5.90 -6.83 -11.86
C VAL A 125 6.08 -5.32 -11.93
N VAL A 126 7.27 -4.80 -11.61
CA VAL A 126 7.53 -3.36 -11.61
C VAL A 126 7.51 -2.84 -13.04
N THR A 127 8.26 -3.48 -13.94
CA THR A 127 8.34 -3.07 -15.34
C THR A 127 6.97 -3.14 -16.02
N TYR A 128 6.27 -4.28 -15.90
CA TYR A 128 4.94 -4.46 -16.46
C TYR A 128 3.95 -3.42 -15.93
N LYS A 129 3.91 -3.24 -14.60
CA LYS A 129 3.02 -2.26 -13.97
C LYS A 129 3.28 -0.85 -14.50
N GLN A 130 4.55 -0.43 -14.60
CA GLN A 130 4.85 0.92 -15.10
C GLN A 130 4.46 1.08 -16.57
N LEU A 131 4.71 0.09 -17.42
CA LEU A 131 4.27 0.13 -18.83
C LEU A 131 2.74 0.26 -18.93
N ARG A 132 2.00 -0.54 -18.15
CA ARG A 132 0.54 -0.49 -18.13
C ARG A 132 0.00 0.85 -17.61
N ASP A 133 0.61 1.37 -16.55
CA ASP A 133 0.23 2.67 -15.97
C ASP A 133 0.52 3.83 -16.94
N PHE A 134 1.57 3.74 -17.74
CA PHE A 134 1.84 4.72 -18.79
C PHE A 134 0.82 4.63 -19.93
N ALA A 135 0.44 3.40 -20.33
CA ALA A 135 -0.49 3.16 -21.43
C ALA A 135 -1.93 3.60 -21.10
N ASN A 136 -2.37 3.44 -19.84
CA ASN A 136 -3.71 3.81 -19.41
C ASN A 136 -3.81 5.22 -18.78
N GLY A 137 -2.69 5.95 -18.67
CA GLY A 137 -2.64 7.31 -18.13
C GLY A 137 -2.61 7.42 -16.60
N ALA A 138 -2.58 6.30 -15.86
CA ALA A 138 -2.39 6.31 -14.41
C ALA A 138 -1.01 6.89 -14.00
N ARG A 139 -0.01 6.74 -14.86
CA ARG A 139 1.27 7.45 -14.82
C ARG A 139 1.43 8.21 -16.13
N GLN A 140 1.75 9.50 -16.06
CA GLN A 140 1.91 10.33 -17.25
C GLN A 140 3.37 10.74 -17.41
N ASN A 141 3.86 10.68 -18.64
CA ASN A 141 5.15 11.25 -19.02
C ASN A 141 5.15 11.53 -20.53
N ALA A 142 5.55 12.74 -20.91
CA ALA A 142 5.50 13.19 -22.31
C ALA A 142 6.33 12.32 -23.28
N VAL A 143 7.36 11.62 -22.77
CA VAL A 143 8.22 10.74 -23.56
C VAL A 143 7.70 9.30 -23.51
N MET A 144 7.44 8.75 -22.33
CA MET A 144 7.10 7.34 -22.18
C MET A 144 5.65 6.99 -22.57
N SER A 145 4.68 7.88 -22.34
CA SER A 145 3.27 7.58 -22.64
C SER A 145 3.04 7.25 -24.13
N PRO A 146 3.56 8.03 -25.10
CA PRO A 146 3.45 7.67 -26.52
C PRO A 146 4.17 6.36 -26.88
N MET A 147 5.29 6.05 -26.23
CA MET A 147 6.09 4.86 -26.52
C MET A 147 5.36 3.56 -26.20
N VAL A 148 4.44 3.57 -25.23
CA VAL A 148 3.74 2.38 -24.76
C VAL A 148 2.29 2.29 -25.21
N HIS A 149 1.73 3.37 -25.77
CA HIS A 149 0.30 3.46 -26.09
C HIS A 149 -0.17 2.38 -27.08
N SER A 150 0.71 1.94 -27.99
CA SER A 150 0.40 0.90 -28.98
C SER A 150 0.78 -0.52 -28.53
N LEU A 151 1.34 -0.70 -27.34
CA LEU A 151 1.74 -2.02 -26.86
C LEU A 151 0.52 -2.82 -26.39
N SER A 152 0.44 -4.08 -26.80
CA SER A 152 -0.53 -5.01 -26.25
C SER A 152 -0.16 -5.42 -24.82
N ASP A 153 -1.10 -6.05 -24.11
CA ASP A 153 -0.85 -6.64 -22.79
C ASP A 153 0.33 -7.63 -22.83
N GLN A 154 0.37 -8.46 -23.87
CA GLN A 154 1.42 -9.45 -24.07
C GLN A 154 2.78 -8.79 -24.36
N ASP A 155 2.81 -7.73 -25.18
CA ASP A 155 4.06 -7.00 -25.45
C ASP A 155 4.66 -6.43 -24.17
N MET A 156 3.81 -5.88 -23.28
CA MET A 156 4.25 -5.35 -21.99
C MET A 156 4.79 -6.45 -21.05
N ARG A 157 4.18 -7.64 -21.07
CA ARG A 157 4.67 -8.80 -20.30
C ARG A 157 5.99 -9.32 -20.84
N ASP A 158 6.12 -9.42 -22.16
CA ASP A 158 7.32 -9.88 -22.83
C ASP A 158 8.49 -8.91 -22.56
N LEU A 159 8.26 -7.59 -22.68
CA LEU A 159 9.24 -6.57 -22.32
C LEU A 159 9.66 -6.67 -20.84
N ALA A 160 8.71 -6.87 -19.94
CA ALA A 160 8.99 -7.00 -18.53
C ALA A 160 9.85 -8.24 -18.23
N ALA A 161 9.50 -9.40 -18.81
CA ALA A 161 10.28 -10.63 -18.71
C ALA A 161 11.69 -10.47 -19.27
N TYR A 162 11.83 -9.82 -20.43
CA TYR A 162 13.13 -9.55 -21.02
C TYR A 162 14.01 -8.70 -20.10
N TYR A 163 13.53 -7.55 -19.64
CA TYR A 163 14.34 -6.66 -18.81
C TYR A 163 14.72 -7.29 -17.46
N ALA A 164 13.84 -8.08 -16.86
CA ALA A 164 14.16 -8.81 -15.64
C ALA A 164 15.18 -9.93 -15.83
N SER A 165 15.25 -10.53 -17.03
CA SER A 165 16.24 -11.55 -17.35
C SER A 165 17.66 -11.01 -17.52
N LEU A 166 17.81 -9.69 -17.72
CA LEU A 166 19.11 -9.06 -17.84
C LEU A 166 19.82 -9.00 -16.49
N PRO A 167 21.16 -9.10 -16.46
CA PRO A 167 21.92 -8.90 -15.23
C PRO A 167 21.60 -7.53 -14.61
N ARG A 168 21.35 -7.51 -13.30
CA ARG A 168 21.24 -6.25 -12.57
C ARG A 168 22.55 -5.48 -12.70
N TRP A 169 22.44 -4.17 -12.80
CA TRP A 169 23.56 -3.30 -12.47
C TRP A 169 23.76 -3.36 -10.95
N GLU A 170 24.57 -4.32 -10.52
CA GLU A 170 25.11 -4.31 -9.17
C GLU A 170 26.41 -3.52 -9.19
N PRO A 171 26.44 -2.33 -8.59
CA PRO A 171 27.72 -1.87 -8.12
C PRO A 171 28.12 -2.75 -6.92
N LYS A 172 29.42 -3.00 -6.71
CA LYS A 172 29.94 -3.91 -5.66
C LYS A 172 29.36 -3.55 -4.28
N GLN A 173 28.41 -4.34 -3.81
CA GLN A 173 27.69 -4.28 -2.52
C GLN A 173 28.02 -3.11 -1.54
N HIS A 174 26.99 -2.44 -1.03
CA HIS A 174 27.03 -1.58 0.17
C HIS A 174 27.45 -2.31 1.47
N VAL A 175 28.01 -3.52 1.38
CA VAL A 175 28.49 -4.30 2.52
C VAL A 175 29.73 -3.58 3.07
N GLY A 176 29.52 -2.83 4.14
CA GLY A 176 30.54 -2.04 4.82
C GLY A 176 30.55 -0.55 4.50
N SER A 177 29.61 -0.01 3.70
CA SER A 177 29.52 1.44 3.50
C SER A 177 28.91 2.11 4.72
N SER A 178 29.75 2.62 5.60
CA SER A 178 29.43 3.38 6.80
C SER A 178 28.81 4.77 6.53
N GLN A 179 28.11 4.98 5.41
CA GLN A 179 27.77 6.33 4.92
C GLN A 179 26.49 6.45 4.08
N ALA A 180 25.52 5.54 4.26
CA ALA A 180 24.17 5.82 3.76
C ALA A 180 23.61 7.07 4.50
N PRO A 181 22.99 8.04 3.80
CA PRO A 181 22.33 9.16 4.47
C PRO A 181 21.29 8.66 5.49
N ASP A 182 21.10 9.39 6.59
CA ASP A 182 20.18 8.98 7.66
C ASP A 182 18.78 8.66 7.13
N VAL A 183 18.28 9.46 6.20
CA VAL A 183 16.96 9.25 5.58
C VAL A 183 16.86 7.92 4.80
N VAL A 184 17.98 7.41 4.29
CA VAL A 184 18.02 6.12 3.59
C VAL A 184 18.19 4.97 4.57
N ALA A 185 19.15 5.09 5.49
CA ALA A 185 19.53 4.04 6.42
C ALA A 185 18.48 3.81 7.51
N HIS A 186 17.94 4.89 8.06
CA HIS A 186 17.08 4.90 9.25
C HIS A 186 15.72 5.52 8.97
N GLY A 187 15.59 6.30 7.89
CA GLY A 187 14.38 7.08 7.64
C GLY A 187 14.23 8.22 8.65
N ALA A 188 12.99 8.66 8.82
CA ALA A 188 12.58 9.57 9.89
C ALA A 188 11.20 9.15 10.41
N PRO A 189 11.13 8.18 11.35
CA PRO A 189 9.87 7.60 11.82
C PRO A 189 8.88 8.63 12.37
N LEU A 190 9.36 9.67 13.06
CA LEU A 190 8.52 10.77 13.58
C LEU A 190 7.84 11.60 12.47
N ARG A 191 8.36 11.55 11.24
CA ARG A 191 7.77 12.14 10.04
C ARG A 191 7.11 11.11 9.12
N ASN A 192 6.88 9.88 9.59
CA ASN A 192 6.36 8.77 8.80
C ASN A 192 7.20 8.43 7.57
N ILE A 193 8.53 8.57 7.68
CA ILE A 193 9.48 8.12 6.65
C ILE A 193 10.15 6.85 7.17
N PRO A 194 9.81 5.66 6.67
CA PRO A 194 10.53 4.44 7.00
C PRO A 194 11.90 4.41 6.31
N ALA A 195 12.82 3.58 6.81
CA ALA A 195 14.06 3.28 6.10
C ALA A 195 13.75 2.70 4.72
N CYS A 196 14.48 3.15 3.69
CA CYS A 196 14.14 2.79 2.31
C CYS A 196 14.28 1.29 2.04
N ALA A 197 15.29 0.66 2.63
CA ALA A 197 15.58 -0.77 2.48
C ALA A 197 14.44 -1.68 2.95
N THR A 198 13.55 -1.21 3.84
CA THR A 198 12.38 -1.98 4.31
C THR A 198 11.41 -2.34 3.17
N CYS A 199 11.37 -1.56 2.09
CA CYS A 199 10.57 -1.86 0.91
C CYS A 199 11.42 -2.11 -0.33
N HIS A 200 12.53 -1.39 -0.48
CA HIS A 200 13.36 -1.38 -1.68
C HIS A 200 14.65 -2.21 -1.57
N GLY A 201 14.83 -2.98 -0.49
CA GLY A 201 16.01 -3.83 -0.30
C GLY A 201 16.15 -4.91 -1.36
N GLY A 202 17.35 -5.48 -1.51
CA GLY A 202 17.63 -6.37 -2.64
C GLY A 202 16.98 -7.75 -2.56
N ILE A 203 17.20 -8.48 -1.46
CA ILE A 203 16.70 -9.85 -1.27
C ILE A 203 15.29 -9.84 -0.67
N ASP A 204 15.02 -8.95 0.29
CA ASP A 204 13.75 -8.85 1.01
C ASP A 204 12.93 -7.60 0.63
N SER A 205 12.81 -7.28 -0.67
CA SER A 205 11.93 -6.19 -1.11
C SER A 205 10.46 -6.56 -0.98
N LYS A 206 9.65 -5.54 -0.67
CA LYS A 206 8.19 -5.65 -0.75
C LYS A 206 7.79 -5.81 -2.21
N VAL A 207 6.97 -6.82 -2.52
CA VAL A 207 6.45 -7.06 -3.88
C VAL A 207 5.87 -5.78 -4.50
N GLY A 208 6.27 -5.50 -5.73
CA GLY A 208 5.89 -4.28 -6.47
C GLY A 208 6.74 -3.05 -6.16
N SER A 209 7.69 -3.15 -5.22
CA SER A 209 8.68 -2.10 -4.99
C SER A 209 9.83 -2.23 -5.99
N PRO A 210 10.22 -1.14 -6.68
CA PRO A 210 11.33 -1.18 -7.61
C PRO A 210 12.66 -1.40 -6.89
N TRP A 211 13.57 -2.09 -7.57
CA TRP A 211 15.01 -2.02 -7.29
C TRP A 211 15.50 -0.59 -7.55
N LEU A 212 16.22 0.01 -6.59
CA LEU A 212 16.68 1.40 -6.67
C LEU A 212 18.16 1.56 -7.01
N ASP A 213 19.02 0.61 -6.60
CA ASP A 213 20.47 0.74 -6.80
C ASP A 213 20.80 0.80 -8.29
N GLY A 214 21.64 1.77 -8.66
CA GLY A 214 22.03 2.06 -10.03
C GLY A 214 21.07 2.96 -10.80
N LEU A 215 19.90 3.34 -10.27
CA LEU A 215 19.02 4.30 -10.96
C LEU A 215 19.68 5.68 -11.04
N PRO A 216 19.62 6.39 -12.18
CA PRO A 216 20.23 7.71 -12.29
C PRO A 216 19.69 8.71 -11.26
N ALA A 217 20.57 9.51 -10.66
CA ALA A 217 20.19 10.45 -9.61
C ALA A 217 19.11 11.44 -10.08
N ALA A 218 19.23 11.93 -11.31
CA ALA A 218 18.23 12.82 -11.91
C ALA A 218 16.85 12.16 -11.99
N TYR A 219 16.78 10.89 -12.40
CA TYR A 219 15.54 10.14 -12.45
C TYR A 219 14.95 9.94 -11.05
N THR A 220 15.75 9.43 -10.11
CA THR A 220 15.29 9.13 -8.74
C THR A 220 14.79 10.37 -8.04
N LYS A 221 15.53 11.49 -8.15
CA LYS A 221 15.12 12.79 -7.63
C LYS A 221 13.78 13.24 -8.23
N ALA A 222 13.64 13.19 -9.55
CA ALA A 222 12.41 13.57 -10.22
C ALA A 222 11.22 12.70 -9.81
N GLN A 223 11.42 11.40 -9.58
CA GLN A 223 10.34 10.52 -9.13
C GLN A 223 9.90 10.83 -7.70
N LEU A 224 10.85 11.05 -6.77
CA LEU A 224 10.54 11.43 -5.39
C LEU A 224 9.81 12.77 -5.34
N GLN A 225 10.26 13.77 -6.11
CA GLN A 225 9.57 15.06 -6.23
C GLN A 225 8.15 14.89 -6.78
N ALA A 226 7.97 14.11 -7.84
CA ALA A 226 6.67 13.87 -8.44
C ALA A 226 5.69 13.18 -7.48
N PHE A 227 6.18 12.28 -6.62
CA PHE A 227 5.36 11.71 -5.54
C PHE A 227 5.05 12.74 -4.45
N ALA A 228 6.02 13.55 -4.04
CA ALA A 228 5.85 14.55 -2.99
C ALA A 228 4.80 15.62 -3.36
N GLU A 229 4.82 16.11 -4.60
CA GLU A 229 3.85 17.08 -5.12
C GLU A 229 2.55 16.42 -5.61
N GLY A 230 2.53 15.09 -5.69
CA GLY A 230 1.39 14.33 -6.17
C GLY A 230 1.14 14.43 -7.68
N SER A 231 2.11 14.81 -8.50
CA SER A 231 2.00 14.69 -9.97
C SER A 231 2.13 13.23 -10.43
N ARG A 232 2.77 12.37 -9.61
CA ARG A 232 2.78 10.90 -9.76
C ARG A 232 1.93 10.26 -8.66
N ARG A 233 0.85 9.56 -9.05
CA ARG A 233 -0.13 8.94 -8.11
C ARG A 233 -0.40 7.46 -8.36
N ASN A 234 0.47 6.81 -9.14
CA ASN A 234 0.31 5.40 -9.51
C ASN A 234 0.85 4.42 -8.45
N ASP A 235 1.07 4.87 -7.22
CA ASP A 235 1.57 4.07 -6.12
C ASP A 235 0.45 3.29 -5.42
N ILE A 236 0.76 2.05 -5.05
CA ILE A 236 -0.20 1.15 -4.39
C ILE A 236 -0.50 1.73 -2.99
N SER A 237 -1.77 2.03 -2.73
CA SER A 237 -2.25 2.56 -1.44
C SER A 237 -1.55 3.86 -0.99
N GLY A 238 -1.03 4.67 -1.93
CA GLY A 238 -0.39 5.95 -1.59
C GLY A 238 0.94 5.84 -0.85
N GLN A 239 1.60 4.67 -0.89
CA GLN A 239 2.83 4.41 -0.13
C GLN A 239 3.94 5.42 -0.42
N MET A 240 4.30 5.61 -1.70
CA MET A 240 5.40 6.52 -2.05
C MET A 240 5.02 7.98 -1.85
N ARG A 241 3.78 8.36 -2.10
CA ARG A 241 3.30 9.73 -1.82
C ARG A 241 3.33 10.04 -0.32
N ASN A 242 2.96 9.07 0.52
CA ASN A 242 2.99 9.24 1.98
C ASN A 242 4.41 9.40 2.53
N VAL A 243 5.39 8.72 1.92
CA VAL A 243 6.81 8.88 2.27
C VAL A 243 7.35 10.21 1.74
N ALA A 244 7.26 10.42 0.42
CA ALA A 244 7.93 11.52 -0.27
C ALA A 244 7.43 12.91 0.15
N ARG A 245 6.13 13.07 0.46
CA ARG A 245 5.55 14.35 0.88
C ARG A 245 6.12 14.88 2.21
N ASN A 246 6.69 13.99 3.02
CA ASN A 246 7.28 14.33 4.32
C ASN A 246 8.80 14.56 4.25
N MET A 247 9.42 14.26 3.10
CA MET A 247 10.86 14.42 2.90
C MET A 247 11.22 15.88 2.59
N THR A 248 12.39 16.31 3.03
CA THR A 248 12.95 17.60 2.62
C THR A 248 13.59 17.52 1.23
N SER A 249 13.80 18.66 0.58
CA SER A 249 14.50 18.72 -0.70
C SER A 249 15.93 18.19 -0.62
N THR A 250 16.60 18.37 0.52
CA THR A 250 17.95 17.85 0.79
C THR A 250 17.93 16.34 0.88
N GLU A 251 16.99 15.77 1.65
CA GLU A 251 16.83 14.32 1.80
C GLU A 251 16.51 13.63 0.48
N ILE A 252 15.66 14.24 -0.35
CA ILE A 252 15.37 13.74 -1.70
C ILE A 252 16.64 13.71 -2.56
N ALA A 253 17.47 14.76 -2.49
CA ALA A 253 18.72 14.83 -3.24
C ALA A 253 19.75 13.81 -2.74
N GLU A 254 19.88 13.65 -1.42
CA GLU A 254 20.75 12.67 -0.78
C GLU A 254 20.36 11.25 -1.16
N ALA A 255 19.08 10.86 -1.00
CA ALA A 255 18.59 9.55 -1.39
C ALA A 255 18.81 9.26 -2.88
N ALA A 256 18.56 10.25 -3.75
CA ALA A 256 18.79 10.12 -5.17
C ALA A 256 20.27 9.92 -5.53
N SER A 257 21.17 10.68 -4.89
CA SER A 257 22.62 10.53 -5.09
C SER A 257 23.15 9.21 -4.57
N TRP A 258 22.63 8.73 -3.43
CA TRP A 258 23.00 7.47 -2.82
C TRP A 258 22.71 6.29 -3.75
N TYR A 259 21.47 6.16 -4.21
CA TYR A 259 21.05 5.07 -5.08
C TYR A 259 21.68 5.13 -6.48
N ALA A 260 22.09 6.30 -6.95
CA ALA A 260 22.79 6.46 -8.22
C ALA A 260 24.28 6.15 -8.16
N SER A 261 24.88 6.23 -6.96
CA SER A 261 26.32 6.08 -6.81
C SER A 261 26.72 4.63 -7.10
N PRO A 262 27.67 4.38 -8.01
CA PRO A 262 28.32 3.09 -8.06
C PRO A 262 29.05 2.92 -6.73
N THR A 263 28.62 1.95 -5.93
CA THR A 263 29.37 1.47 -4.78
C THR A 263 30.80 1.15 -5.20
N ARG A 264 31.74 1.71 -4.44
CA ARG A 264 33.18 1.56 -4.63
C ARG A 264 33.64 0.14 -4.30
#